data_AF-A0A934ZNQ3-F1
#
_entry.id   AF-A0A934ZNQ3-F1
#
_cell.length_a   1.000
_cell.length_b   1.000
_cell.length_c   1.000
_cell.angle_alpha   90.00
_cell.angle_beta   90.00
_cell.angle_gamma   90.00
#
_symmetry.space_group_name_H-M   'P 1'
#
loop_
_entity.id
_entity.type
_entity.pdbx_description
1 polymer ?
#
loop_
_entity_poly.entity_id
_entity_poly.type
_entity_poly.pdbx_seq_one_letter_code
_entity_poly.pdbx_strand_id
1 'polypeptide(L)'
;MLLRAIEHALVAAWNRILSTGGPDLLEAFVGVHEDAITDPLVTELERMRVRGELGPMGGFFAAFIKSEELWDHAHRSQALPDIVVRLVPPPELLVYDPRYYGVFIESKVIDSSHKKSAKLYCTEGVISRFVSGLYAWKMRQAIMCAYVLDGSSLMTALGSEFSTQSSLQTREPLTPRAWPVPSRAEIADSTHDRTWSYSHPNVGSPGSIALSHVWLRLM
;
A
#
# COMPACT_ATOMS: atom_id res chain seq x y z
N MET A 1 -13.06 0.71 7.82
CA MET A 1 -13.48 2.08 7.47
C MET A 1 -12.29 2.92 7.01
N LEU A 2 -11.18 2.96 7.78
CA LEU A 2 -9.97 3.72 7.41
C LEU A 2 -9.31 3.26 6.10
N LEU A 3 -8.95 1.97 5.96
CA LEU A 3 -8.32 1.46 4.72
C LEU A 3 -9.16 1.79 3.49
N ARG A 4 -10.48 1.61 3.57
CA ARG A 4 -11.41 1.99 2.49
C ARG A 4 -11.34 3.47 2.11
N ALA A 5 -11.19 4.36 3.08
CA ALA A 5 -11.03 5.79 2.77
C ALA A 5 -9.72 6.07 2.02
N ILE A 6 -8.64 5.38 2.37
CA ILE A 6 -7.34 5.48 1.68
C ILE A 6 -7.42 4.86 0.29
N GLU A 7 -8.04 3.69 0.15
CA GLU A 7 -8.30 3.06 -1.15
C GLU A 7 -9.09 4.00 -2.07
N HIS A 8 -10.14 4.66 -1.55
CA HIS A 8 -10.93 5.63 -2.30
C HIS A 8 -10.07 6.81 -2.76
N ALA A 9 -9.19 7.32 -1.89
CA ALA A 9 -8.26 8.38 -2.22
C ALA A 9 -7.28 7.96 -3.33
N LEU A 10 -6.68 6.78 -3.21
CA LEU A 10 -5.76 6.21 -4.22
C LEU A 10 -6.44 6.08 -5.58
N VAL A 11 -7.63 5.47 -5.63
CA VAL A 11 -8.38 5.27 -6.88
C VAL A 11 -8.79 6.61 -7.49
N ALA A 12 -9.24 7.57 -6.67
CA ALA A 12 -9.62 8.89 -7.16
C ALA A 12 -8.42 9.69 -7.69
N ALA A 13 -7.29 9.67 -6.99
CA ALA A 13 -6.04 10.31 -7.44
C ALA A 13 -5.54 9.69 -8.75
N TRP A 14 -5.55 8.35 -8.83
CA TRP A 14 -5.17 7.62 -10.03
C TRP A 14 -6.03 7.99 -11.24
N ASN A 15 -7.36 7.97 -11.08
CA ASN A 15 -8.29 8.36 -12.16
C ASN A 15 -8.03 9.79 -12.66
N ARG A 16 -7.66 10.70 -11.76
CA ARG A 16 -7.35 12.09 -12.13
C ARG A 16 -6.06 12.18 -12.93
N ILE A 17 -4.99 11.52 -12.47
CA ILE A 17 -3.73 11.44 -13.20
C ILE A 17 -3.99 10.96 -14.63
N LEU A 18 -4.69 9.83 -14.78
CA LEU A 18 -5.06 9.28 -16.09
C LEU A 18 -5.91 10.23 -16.93
N SER A 19 -6.85 10.96 -16.32
CA SER A 19 -7.68 11.93 -17.05
C SER A 19 -6.91 13.16 -17.51
N THR A 20 -5.82 13.53 -16.82
CA THR A 20 -5.08 14.77 -17.07
C THR A 20 -3.87 14.62 -17.98
N GLY A 21 -3.14 13.50 -17.93
CA GLY A 21 -1.88 13.38 -18.68
C GLY A 21 -2.01 12.78 -20.09
N GLY A 22 -3.24 12.53 -20.56
CA GLY A 22 -3.48 12.17 -21.96
C GLY A 22 -2.82 10.86 -22.41
N PRO A 23 -2.64 10.64 -23.73
CA PRO A 23 -2.07 9.40 -24.27
C PRO A 23 -0.58 9.21 -23.93
N ASP A 24 0.19 10.28 -23.73
CA ASP A 24 1.65 10.23 -23.49
C ASP A 24 2.00 9.71 -22.09
N LEU A 25 1.06 9.78 -21.14
CA LEU A 25 1.18 9.22 -19.80
C LEU A 25 1.44 7.70 -19.82
N LEU A 26 0.89 7.01 -20.82
CA LEU A 26 1.08 5.57 -21.02
C LEU A 26 2.54 5.27 -21.35
N GLU A 27 3.12 5.99 -22.32
CA GLU A 27 4.52 5.82 -22.72
C GLU A 27 5.48 6.20 -21.60
N ALA A 28 5.14 7.23 -20.82
CA ALA A 28 5.94 7.70 -19.70
C ALA A 28 6.09 6.68 -18.56
N PHE A 29 5.20 5.68 -18.46
CA PHE A 29 5.24 4.66 -17.41
C PHE A 29 5.81 3.31 -17.86
N VAL A 30 6.08 3.11 -19.15
CA VAL A 30 6.62 1.84 -19.62
C VAL A 30 8.08 1.68 -19.17
N GLY A 31 8.38 0.56 -18.51
CA GLY A 31 9.74 0.21 -18.09
C GLY A 31 10.34 1.08 -16.97
N VAL A 32 9.54 1.97 -16.36
CA VAL A 32 10.02 2.87 -15.30
C VAL A 32 10.09 2.19 -13.92
N HIS A 33 10.89 2.78 -13.04
CA HIS A 33 10.91 2.42 -11.62
C HIS A 33 9.63 2.91 -10.92
N GLU A 34 9.23 2.21 -9.86
CA GLU A 34 8.03 2.47 -9.04
C GLU A 34 7.89 3.96 -8.65
N ASP A 35 9.01 4.62 -8.34
CA ASP A 35 9.06 6.03 -7.94
C ASP A 35 8.45 6.99 -8.96
N ALA A 36 8.63 6.72 -10.25
CA ALA A 36 8.14 7.59 -11.33
C ALA A 36 6.61 7.64 -11.36
N ILE A 37 5.93 6.65 -10.78
CA ILE A 37 4.47 6.58 -10.65
C ILE A 37 4.03 7.03 -9.24
N THR A 38 4.78 6.67 -8.20
CA THR A 38 4.46 7.05 -6.82
C THR A 38 4.54 8.57 -6.59
N ASP A 39 5.52 9.27 -7.17
CA ASP A 39 5.66 10.74 -7.04
C ASP A 39 4.41 11.52 -7.50
N PRO A 40 3.92 11.36 -8.75
CA PRO A 40 2.73 12.06 -9.19
C PRO A 40 1.49 11.62 -8.40
N LEU A 41 1.42 10.36 -7.95
CA LEU A 41 0.32 9.89 -7.11
C LEU A 41 0.26 10.60 -5.75
N VAL A 42 1.39 10.69 -5.03
CA VAL A 42 1.46 11.40 -3.76
C VAL A 42 1.17 12.89 -3.93
N THR A 43 1.69 13.49 -5.01
CA THR A 43 1.41 14.89 -5.35
C THR A 43 -0.09 15.14 -5.54
N GLU A 44 -0.79 14.26 -6.27
CA GLU A 44 -2.23 14.39 -6.49
C GLU A 44 -3.03 14.13 -5.20
N LEU A 45 -2.63 13.16 -4.38
CA LEU A 45 -3.24 12.89 -3.07
C LEU A 45 -3.15 14.11 -2.14
N GLU A 46 -1.98 14.75 -2.04
CA GLU A 46 -1.80 15.95 -1.24
C GLU A 46 -2.60 17.13 -1.81
N ARG A 47 -2.65 17.29 -3.14
CA ARG A 47 -3.49 18.31 -3.79
C ARG A 47 -4.96 18.12 -3.41
N MET A 48 -5.46 16.89 -3.50
CA MET A 48 -6.83 16.53 -3.12
C MET A 48 -7.08 16.83 -1.64
N ARG A 49 -6.13 16.49 -0.76
CA ARG A 49 -6.22 16.75 0.68
C ARG A 49 -6.37 18.24 0.97
N VAL A 50 -5.48 19.07 0.43
CA VAL A 50 -5.46 20.52 0.66
C VAL A 50 -6.74 21.19 0.13
N ARG A 51 -7.30 20.68 -0.97
CA ARG A 51 -8.54 21.21 -1.56
C ARG A 51 -9.83 20.67 -0.93
N GLY A 52 -9.74 19.75 0.04
CA GLY A 52 -10.91 19.13 0.67
C GLY A 52 -11.65 18.16 -0.26
N GLU A 53 -10.95 17.56 -1.23
CA GLU A 53 -11.52 16.73 -2.29
C GLU A 53 -11.47 15.22 -1.98
N LEU A 54 -11.04 14.84 -0.77
CA LEU A 54 -10.97 13.45 -0.30
C LEU A 54 -12.30 12.92 0.30
N GLY A 55 -13.37 13.69 0.14
CA GLY A 55 -14.70 13.35 0.65
C GLY A 55 -14.81 13.43 2.19
N PRO A 56 -15.85 12.82 2.78
CA PRO A 56 -16.18 12.98 4.21
C PRO A 56 -15.08 12.53 5.17
N MET A 57 -14.26 11.57 4.75
CA MET A 57 -13.15 11.04 5.56
C MET A 57 -11.85 11.85 5.39
N GLY A 58 -11.84 12.88 4.54
CA GLY A 58 -10.63 13.67 4.25
C GLY A 58 -10.02 14.32 5.49
N GLY A 59 -10.83 14.72 6.46
CA GLY A 59 -10.37 15.33 7.72
C GLY A 59 -9.57 14.39 8.62
N PHE A 60 -9.57 13.08 8.37
CA PHE A 60 -8.72 12.13 9.11
C PHE A 60 -7.29 12.07 8.58
N PHE A 61 -7.02 12.60 7.38
CA PHE A 61 -5.70 12.55 6.77
C PHE A 61 -4.92 13.83 7.06
N ALA A 62 -3.82 13.71 7.80
CA ALA A 62 -2.91 14.81 8.08
C ALA A 62 -1.99 15.09 6.89
N ALA A 63 -1.46 14.03 6.25
CA ALA A 63 -0.57 14.11 5.10
C ALA A 63 -0.42 12.74 4.39
N PHE A 64 -0.06 12.78 3.12
CA PHE A 64 0.49 11.68 2.33
C PHE A 64 1.97 12.00 2.06
N ILE A 65 2.88 11.18 2.57
CA ILE A 65 4.32 11.44 2.55
C ILE A 65 5.00 10.32 1.75
N LYS A 66 5.85 10.67 0.79
CA LYS A 66 6.67 9.71 0.06
C LYS A 66 7.97 9.39 0.82
N SER A 67 8.35 8.11 0.87
CA SER A 67 9.68 7.63 1.27
C SER A 67 10.19 8.24 2.58
N GLU A 68 9.37 8.20 3.64
CA GLU A 68 9.76 8.72 4.95
C GLU A 68 10.68 7.74 5.69
N GLU A 69 11.83 8.20 6.18
CA GLU A 69 12.81 7.37 6.87
C GLU A 69 12.32 6.96 8.25
N LEU A 70 12.22 5.64 8.47
CA LEU A 70 11.74 5.04 9.70
C LEU A 70 12.71 3.98 10.22
N TRP A 71 12.61 3.76 11.53
CA TRP A 71 13.37 2.75 12.24
C TRP A 71 12.67 1.39 12.15
N ASP A 72 13.44 0.33 11.90
CA ASP A 72 12.96 -1.05 12.05
C ASP A 72 12.85 -1.46 13.53
N HIS A 73 12.37 -2.68 13.81
CA HIS A 73 12.25 -3.20 15.17
C HIS A 73 13.61 -3.38 15.89
N ALA A 74 14.72 -3.37 15.13
CA ALA A 74 16.08 -3.49 15.64
C ALA A 74 16.78 -2.11 15.72
N HIS A 75 16.03 -1.01 15.61
CA HIS A 75 16.54 0.37 15.64
C HIS A 75 17.60 0.67 14.57
N ARG A 76 17.46 0.09 13.37
CA ARG A 76 18.26 0.42 12.19
C ARG A 76 17.46 1.36 11.28
N SER A 77 18.13 2.35 10.71
CA SER A 77 17.53 3.34 9.80
C SER A 77 17.48 2.80 8.38
N GLN A 78 16.44 2.03 8.04
CA GLN A 78 16.32 1.38 6.71
C GLN A 78 14.87 1.10 6.24
N ALA A 79 13.83 1.53 6.96
CA ALA A 79 12.46 1.33 6.49
C ALA A 79 11.93 2.62 5.84
N LEU A 80 11.77 2.61 4.51
CA LEU A 80 11.25 3.73 3.73
C LEU A 80 9.97 3.29 3.03
N PRO A 81 8.78 3.50 3.63
CA PRO A 81 7.57 3.23 2.90
C PRO A 81 7.39 4.10 1.69
N ASP A 82 6.95 3.50 0.58
CA ASP A 82 6.71 4.24 -0.64
C ASP A 82 5.72 5.38 -0.38
N ILE A 83 4.67 5.11 0.41
CA ILE A 83 3.76 6.15 0.91
C ILE A 83 3.43 5.90 2.39
N VAL A 84 3.48 6.97 3.17
CA VAL A 84 2.99 7.02 4.54
C VAL A 84 1.76 7.93 4.60
N VAL A 85 0.62 7.35 4.99
CA VAL A 85 -0.60 8.11 5.25
C VAL A 85 -0.64 8.50 6.72
N ARG A 86 -0.35 9.76 7.02
CA ARG A 86 -0.42 10.32 8.38
C ARG A 86 -1.88 10.59 8.74
N LEU A 87 -2.26 10.20 9.95
CA LEU A 87 -3.60 10.43 10.45
C LEU A 87 -3.63 11.59 11.45
N VAL A 88 -4.74 12.31 11.48
CA VAL A 88 -5.02 13.27 12.55
C VAL A 88 -5.38 12.48 13.82
N PRO A 89 -4.60 12.56 14.90
CA PRO A 89 -4.95 11.89 16.14
C PRO A 89 -6.18 12.56 16.77
N PRO A 90 -7.11 11.78 17.34
CA PRO A 90 -8.15 12.32 18.20
C PRO A 90 -7.52 13.13 19.34
N PRO A 91 -8.10 14.27 19.75
CA PRO A 91 -7.56 15.12 20.82
C PRO A 91 -7.28 14.36 22.13
N GLU A 92 -8.09 13.34 22.42
CA GLU A 92 -7.99 12.49 23.61
C GLU A 92 -6.94 11.36 23.52
N LEU A 93 -6.36 11.12 22.33
CA LEU A 93 -5.42 10.03 22.12
C LEU A 93 -3.98 10.50 22.32
N LEU A 94 -3.31 9.94 23.34
CA LEU A 94 -1.87 10.12 23.49
C LEU A 94 -1.12 9.27 22.46
N VAL A 95 -0.51 9.93 21.47
CA VAL A 95 0.34 9.28 20.47
C VAL A 95 1.81 9.36 20.91
N TYR A 96 2.35 8.23 21.37
CA TYR A 96 3.74 8.16 21.84
C TYR A 96 4.79 8.37 20.74
N ASP A 97 4.52 7.89 19.53
CA ASP A 97 5.42 8.07 18.38
C ASP A 97 4.59 8.42 17.12
N PRO A 98 4.46 9.71 16.78
CA PRO A 98 3.60 10.15 15.68
C PRO A 98 4.06 9.63 14.31
N ARG A 99 5.32 9.20 14.18
CA ARG A 99 5.85 8.61 12.94
C ARG A 99 5.23 7.26 12.59
N TYR A 100 4.57 6.59 13.55
CA TYR A 100 3.87 5.34 13.32
C TYR A 100 2.36 5.48 13.49
N TYR A 101 1.85 6.70 13.70
CA TYR A 101 0.43 6.98 13.71
C TYR A 101 -0.08 7.23 12.29
N GLY A 102 -0.25 6.13 11.57
CA GLY A 102 -0.55 6.16 10.14
C GLY A 102 -0.83 4.79 9.56
N VAL A 103 -0.93 4.76 8.22
CA VAL A 103 -1.00 3.54 7.43
C VAL A 103 0.17 3.58 6.44
N PHE A 104 0.89 2.47 6.32
CA PHE A 104 1.97 2.33 5.35
C PHE A 104 1.45 1.70 4.07
N ILE A 105 1.96 2.21 2.96
CA ILE A 105 1.70 1.71 1.62
C ILE A 105 3.04 1.37 0.98
N GLU A 106 3.16 0.13 0.52
CA GLU A 106 4.24 -0.28 -0.39
C GLU A 106 3.63 -0.44 -1.78
N SER A 107 4.38 -0.03 -2.81
CA SER A 107 3.96 -0.03 -4.19
C SER A 107 4.87 -0.92 -5.04
N LYS A 108 4.29 -1.59 -6.05
CA LYS A 108 5.05 -2.33 -7.07
C LYS A 108 4.43 -2.12 -8.44
N VAL A 109 5.27 -2.14 -9.47
CA VAL A 109 4.78 -2.22 -10.85
C VAL A 109 4.45 -3.67 -11.19
N ILE A 110 3.37 -3.89 -11.94
CA ILE A 110 3.05 -5.15 -12.60
C ILE A 110 3.14 -4.92 -14.10
N ASP A 111 4.21 -5.46 -14.67
CA ASP A 111 4.54 -5.40 -16.08
C ASP A 111 5.42 -6.59 -16.46
N SER A 112 4.77 -7.62 -17.04
CA SER A 112 5.42 -8.83 -17.51
C SER A 112 6.49 -8.58 -18.57
N SER A 113 6.37 -7.54 -19.40
CA SER A 113 7.35 -7.21 -20.45
C SER A 113 8.69 -6.74 -19.87
N HIS A 114 8.68 -6.17 -18.66
CA HIS A 114 9.85 -5.69 -17.93
C HIS A 114 10.20 -6.54 -16.70
N LYS A 115 9.69 -7.78 -16.63
CA LYS A 115 9.93 -8.74 -15.52
C LYS A 115 9.45 -8.25 -14.14
N LYS A 116 8.53 -7.29 -14.11
CA LYS A 116 7.88 -6.79 -12.90
C LYS A 116 6.63 -7.65 -12.63
N SER A 117 6.76 -8.68 -11.81
CA SER A 117 5.77 -9.76 -11.69
C SER A 117 5.02 -9.79 -10.36
N ALA A 118 3.88 -10.48 -10.33
CA ALA A 118 3.14 -10.79 -9.10
C ALA A 118 4.00 -11.52 -8.05
N LYS A 119 4.97 -12.35 -8.50
CA LYS A 119 5.95 -12.95 -7.62
C LYS A 119 6.76 -11.90 -6.86
N LEU A 120 7.29 -10.87 -7.55
CA LEU A 120 8.03 -9.78 -6.90
C LEU A 120 7.14 -8.94 -5.99
N TYR A 121 5.88 -8.71 -6.38
CA TYR A 121 4.88 -8.08 -5.54
C TYR A 121 4.72 -8.80 -4.19
N CYS A 122 4.68 -10.14 -4.20
CA CYS A 122 4.60 -10.95 -2.99
C CYS A 122 5.92 -11.01 -2.23
N THR A 123 7.04 -11.32 -2.89
CA THR A 123 8.32 -11.57 -2.21
C THR A 123 8.99 -10.30 -1.70
N GLU A 124 9.04 -9.26 -2.52
CA GLU A 124 9.68 -7.99 -2.16
C GLU A 124 8.73 -7.00 -1.48
N GLY A 125 7.42 -7.14 -1.72
CA GLY A 125 6.38 -6.35 -1.07
C GLY A 125 5.87 -7.06 0.17
N VAL A 126 4.83 -7.90 0.00
CA VAL A 126 4.09 -8.55 1.09
C VAL A 126 5.02 -9.16 2.15
N ILE A 127 5.93 -10.04 1.73
CA ILE A 127 6.79 -10.78 2.65
C ILE A 127 7.83 -9.85 3.27
N SER A 128 8.64 -9.17 2.45
CA SER A 128 9.76 -8.36 2.92
C SER A 128 9.31 -7.16 3.77
N ARG A 129 8.19 -6.51 3.42
CA ARG A 129 7.76 -5.26 4.06
C ARG A 129 6.76 -5.46 5.20
N PHE A 130 5.84 -6.40 5.07
CA PHE A 130 4.72 -6.53 6.00
C PHE A 130 4.84 -7.74 6.93
N VAL A 131 5.33 -8.87 6.43
CA VAL A 131 5.39 -10.13 7.20
C VAL A 131 6.69 -10.26 8.00
N SER A 132 7.84 -9.88 7.42
CA SER A 132 9.19 -10.12 7.98
C SER A 132 9.49 -9.41 9.31
N GLY A 133 8.76 -8.33 9.62
CA GLY A 133 9.01 -7.51 10.80
C GLY A 133 10.09 -6.44 10.63
N LEU A 134 10.64 -6.27 9.43
CA LEU A 134 11.67 -5.24 9.20
C LEU A 134 11.09 -3.85 8.96
N TYR A 135 9.86 -3.75 8.46
CA TYR A 135 9.36 -2.47 7.94
C TYR A 135 8.03 -2.06 8.61
N ALA A 136 6.95 -2.83 8.45
CA ALA A 136 5.63 -2.46 9.00
C ALA A 136 5.39 -3.08 10.38
N TRP A 137 6.46 -3.19 11.16
CA TRP A 137 6.49 -3.96 12.40
C TRP A 137 5.52 -3.41 13.47
N LYS A 138 5.29 -2.10 13.50
CA LYS A 138 4.29 -1.44 14.37
C LYS A 138 2.87 -1.40 13.78
N MET A 139 2.66 -1.89 12.55
CA MET A 139 1.37 -1.82 11.88
C MET A 139 0.53 -3.08 12.10
N ARG A 140 -0.79 -2.87 12.23
CA ARG A 140 -1.80 -3.94 12.19
C ARG A 140 -2.55 -4.00 10.86
N GLN A 141 -2.50 -2.90 10.11
CA GLN A 141 -3.15 -2.72 8.83
C GLN A 141 -2.22 -1.95 7.90
N ALA A 142 -2.16 -2.35 6.63
CA ALA A 142 -1.39 -1.67 5.60
C ALA A 142 -2.02 -1.86 4.22
N ILE A 143 -1.49 -1.16 3.22
CA ILE A 143 -1.90 -1.31 1.82
C ILE A 143 -0.70 -1.79 1.00
N MET A 144 -0.95 -2.75 0.13
CA MET A 144 -0.02 -3.12 -0.93
C MET A 144 -0.61 -2.66 -2.26
N CYS A 145 -0.01 -1.64 -2.86
CA CYS A 145 -0.47 -1.02 -4.09
C CYS A 145 0.26 -1.62 -5.31
N ALA A 146 -0.48 -1.93 -6.38
CA ALA A 146 0.09 -2.30 -7.67
C ALA A 146 -0.25 -1.24 -8.72
N TYR A 147 0.74 -0.84 -9.51
CA TYR A 147 0.53 -0.13 -10.77
C TYR A 147 0.54 -1.14 -11.90
N VAL A 148 -0.62 -1.45 -12.47
CA VAL A 148 -0.78 -2.54 -13.44
C VAL A 148 -0.74 -2.00 -14.85
N LEU A 149 0.35 -2.29 -15.56
CA LEU A 149 0.63 -1.77 -16.90
C LEU A 149 0.31 -2.79 -18.01
N ASP A 150 0.44 -4.08 -17.72
CA ASP A 150 0.25 -5.16 -18.71
C ASP A 150 -1.17 -5.74 -18.78
N GLY A 151 -2.11 -5.15 -18.04
CA GLY A 151 -3.51 -5.57 -18.00
C GLY A 151 -3.81 -6.82 -17.16
N SER A 152 -2.82 -7.34 -16.42
CA SER A 152 -3.02 -8.47 -15.49
C SER A 152 -4.21 -8.25 -14.55
N SER A 153 -4.98 -9.31 -14.28
CA SER A 153 -6.01 -9.28 -13.23
C SER A 153 -5.43 -9.67 -11.87
N LEU A 154 -5.87 -8.97 -10.82
CA LEU A 154 -5.45 -9.20 -9.44
C LEU A 154 -5.63 -10.67 -9.05
N MET A 155 -6.84 -11.22 -9.23
CA MET A 155 -7.14 -12.57 -8.74
C MET A 155 -6.40 -13.65 -9.51
N THR A 156 -6.21 -13.48 -10.82
CA THR A 156 -5.43 -14.42 -11.63
C THR A 156 -3.96 -14.37 -11.25
N ALA A 157 -3.38 -13.18 -11.13
CA ALA A 157 -1.96 -12.99 -10.90
C ALA A 157 -1.55 -13.34 -9.45
N LEU A 158 -2.31 -12.90 -8.45
CA LEU A 158 -2.00 -13.19 -7.04
C LEU A 158 -2.54 -14.54 -6.57
N GLY A 159 -3.64 -15.06 -7.12
CA GLY A 159 -4.22 -16.33 -6.68
C GLY A 159 -3.24 -17.50 -6.76
N SER A 160 -2.43 -17.53 -7.83
CA SER A 160 -1.34 -18.51 -7.99
C SER A 160 -0.24 -18.35 -6.94
N GLU A 161 0.21 -17.11 -6.69
CA GLU A 161 1.26 -16.84 -5.71
C GLU A 161 0.80 -17.16 -4.28
N PHE A 162 -0.43 -16.80 -3.92
CA PHE A 162 -1.02 -17.09 -2.60
C PHE A 162 -1.21 -18.58 -2.34
N SER A 163 -1.40 -19.37 -3.39
CA SER A 163 -1.54 -20.82 -3.29
C SER A 163 -0.21 -21.56 -3.17
N THR A 164 0.89 -20.94 -3.60
CA THR A 164 2.20 -21.62 -3.74
C THR A 164 3.26 -21.09 -2.76
N GLN A 165 3.15 -19.84 -2.31
CA GLN A 165 4.13 -19.20 -1.42
C GLN A 165 3.74 -19.32 0.06
N SER A 166 4.16 -20.40 0.72
CA SER A 166 3.95 -20.57 2.17
C SER A 166 4.62 -19.48 3.02
N SER A 167 5.65 -18.81 2.50
CA SER A 167 6.31 -17.66 3.14
C SER A 167 5.42 -16.43 3.29
N LEU A 168 4.28 -16.37 2.59
CA LEU A 168 3.26 -15.34 2.83
C LEU A 168 2.63 -15.46 4.21
N GLN A 169 2.68 -16.62 4.88
CA GLN A 169 2.05 -16.83 6.19
C GLN A 169 0.55 -16.45 6.17
N THR A 170 -0.14 -16.77 5.07
CA THR A 170 -1.54 -16.39 4.86
C THR A 170 -2.44 -17.06 5.90
N ARG A 171 -3.09 -16.25 6.74
CA ARG A 171 -4.07 -16.67 7.73
C ARG A 171 -5.49 -16.64 7.17
N GLU A 172 -5.84 -15.54 6.51
CA GLU A 172 -7.09 -15.39 5.78
C GLU A 172 -6.77 -15.21 4.29
N PRO A 173 -7.46 -15.95 3.40
CA PRO A 173 -7.11 -15.99 2.00
C PRO A 173 -7.37 -14.66 1.31
N LEU A 174 -6.70 -14.47 0.16
CA LEU A 174 -6.95 -13.35 -0.74
C LEU A 174 -8.43 -13.36 -1.18
N THR A 175 -9.17 -12.37 -0.71
CA THR A 175 -10.62 -12.28 -0.92
C THR A 175 -10.92 -11.04 -1.75
N PRO A 176 -11.39 -11.17 -3.01
CA PRO A 176 -11.72 -10.02 -3.83
C PRO A 176 -12.90 -9.26 -3.23
N ARG A 177 -12.86 -7.94 -3.39
CA ARG A 177 -13.90 -7.05 -2.90
C ARG A 177 -14.41 -6.19 -4.03
N ALA A 178 -15.73 -6.23 -4.24
CA ALA A 178 -16.38 -5.40 -5.23
C ALA A 178 -16.18 -3.91 -4.90
N TRP A 179 -15.82 -3.13 -5.92
CA TRP A 179 -15.85 -1.68 -5.84
C TRP A 179 -17.27 -1.20 -6.19
N PRO A 180 -17.84 -0.23 -5.44
CA PRO A 180 -19.24 0.16 -5.61
C PRO A 180 -19.56 0.83 -6.96
N VAL A 181 -18.54 1.21 -7.73
CA VAL A 181 -18.66 1.79 -9.06
C VAL A 181 -17.64 1.14 -10.00
N PRO A 182 -17.86 1.13 -11.33
CA PRO A 182 -16.79 0.78 -12.26
C PRO A 182 -15.57 1.67 -12.00
N SER A 183 -14.45 1.05 -11.67
CA SER A 183 -13.18 1.74 -11.47
C SER A 183 -12.09 1.01 -12.24
N ARG A 184 -11.03 1.74 -12.60
CA ARG A 184 -9.79 1.13 -13.09
C ARG A 184 -8.98 0.54 -11.93
N ALA A 185 -9.65 -0.06 -10.95
CA ALA A 185 -9.01 -0.64 -9.80
C ALA A 185 -9.63 -1.98 -9.42
N GLU A 186 -8.78 -2.95 -9.14
CA GLU A 186 -9.17 -4.21 -8.51
C GLU A 186 -8.71 -4.18 -7.05
N ILE A 187 -9.54 -4.71 -6.15
CA ILE A 187 -9.20 -4.74 -4.73
C ILE A 187 -9.48 -6.11 -4.14
N ALA A 188 -8.58 -6.55 -3.28
CA ALA A 188 -8.76 -7.74 -2.47
C ALA A 188 -8.15 -7.53 -1.09
N ASP A 189 -8.67 -8.25 -0.11
CA ASP A 189 -8.16 -8.22 1.26
C ASP A 189 -7.48 -9.56 1.59
N SER A 190 -6.48 -9.52 2.45
CA SER A 190 -5.83 -10.71 3.01
C SER A 190 -5.34 -10.45 4.43
N THR A 191 -5.13 -11.52 5.19
CA THR A 191 -4.52 -11.43 6.53
C THR A 191 -3.35 -12.38 6.62
N HIS A 192 -2.23 -11.89 7.15
CA HIS A 192 -0.97 -12.64 7.26
C HIS A 192 -0.51 -12.72 8.71
N ASP A 193 -0.13 -13.92 9.16
CA ASP A 193 0.52 -14.12 10.45
C ASP A 193 1.97 -13.61 10.41
N ARG A 194 2.50 -13.27 11.58
CA ARG A 194 3.88 -12.79 11.76
C ARG A 194 4.55 -13.59 12.87
N THR A 195 5.64 -14.26 12.51
CA THR A 195 6.31 -15.26 13.36
C THR A 195 7.50 -14.71 14.15
N TRP A 196 7.93 -13.48 13.86
CA TRP A 196 8.91 -12.77 14.67
C TRP A 196 8.26 -12.24 15.96
N SER A 197 9.07 -11.84 16.94
CA SER A 197 8.60 -11.30 18.21
C SER A 197 9.30 -9.98 18.51
N TYR A 198 8.62 -9.07 19.20
CA TYR A 198 9.26 -7.87 19.71
C TYR A 198 10.31 -8.24 20.77
N SER A 199 11.45 -7.56 20.71
CA SER A 199 12.52 -7.66 21.70
C SER A 199 12.33 -6.64 22.82
N HIS A 200 13.08 -6.82 23.91
CA HIS A 200 13.06 -5.94 25.08
C HIS A 200 13.16 -4.44 24.68
N PRO A 201 12.38 -3.52 25.29
CA PRO A 201 11.56 -3.70 26.49
C PRO A 201 10.14 -4.22 26.25
N ASN A 202 9.68 -4.24 25.00
CA ASN A 202 8.32 -4.66 24.66
C ASN A 202 8.38 -6.11 24.20
N VAL A 203 8.22 -7.09 25.10
CA VAL A 203 8.24 -8.51 24.72
C VAL A 203 6.84 -8.95 24.29
N GLY A 204 6.73 -9.63 23.14
CA GLY A 204 5.46 -10.23 22.74
C GLY A 204 5.33 -10.53 21.25
N SER A 205 4.22 -11.18 20.90
CA SER A 205 3.86 -11.41 19.50
C SER A 205 3.37 -10.11 18.85
N PRO A 206 3.78 -9.82 17.61
CA PRO A 206 3.25 -8.70 16.84
C PRO A 206 1.80 -8.91 16.37
N GLY A 207 1.28 -10.14 16.47
CA GLY A 207 0.00 -10.51 15.90
C GLY A 207 -0.01 -10.45 14.37
N SER A 208 -1.15 -10.76 13.77
CA SER A 208 -1.33 -10.71 12.31
C SER A 208 -1.39 -9.26 11.79
N ILE A 209 -1.13 -9.12 10.49
CA ILE A 209 -1.34 -7.89 9.73
C ILE A 209 -2.39 -8.11 8.65
N ALA A 210 -3.36 -7.21 8.55
CA ALA A 210 -4.34 -7.21 7.47
C ALA A 210 -3.87 -6.27 6.34
N LEU A 211 -3.91 -6.76 5.10
CA LEU A 211 -3.50 -6.01 3.92
C LEU A 211 -4.70 -5.79 3.01
N SER A 212 -4.87 -4.55 2.54
CA SER A 212 -5.67 -4.27 1.34
C SER A 212 -4.73 -4.25 0.15
N HIS A 213 -5.00 -5.10 -0.85
CA HIS A 213 -4.35 -5.11 -2.14
C HIS A 213 -5.09 -4.18 -3.09
N VAL A 214 -4.47 -3.08 -3.50
CA VAL A 214 -5.10 -2.10 -4.40
C VAL A 214 -4.36 -2.11 -5.72
N TRP A 215 -5.01 -2.60 -6.78
CA TRP A 215 -4.42 -2.72 -8.11
C TRP A 215 -4.95 -1.62 -9.00
N LEU A 216 -4.18 -0.54 -9.14
CA LEU A 216 -4.47 0.61 -9.99
C LEU A 216 -4.09 0.27 -11.43
N ARG A 217 -5.09 0.11 -12.28
CA ARG A 217 -4.92 -0.30 -13.68
C ARG A 217 -4.74 0.90 -14.58
N LEU A 218 -3.78 0.77 -15.49
CA LEU A 218 -3.59 1.72 -16.55
C LEU A 218 -4.72 1.62 -17.61
N MET A 219 -5.12 0.38 -17.93
CA MET A 219 -6.18 0.01 -18.89
C MET A 219 -7.34 -0.71 -18.22
#